data_AF-A0AAW7TL53-F1
#
_entry.id   AF-A0AAW7TL53-F1
#
_cell.length_a   1.000
_cell.length_b   1.000
_cell.length_c   1.000
_cell.angle_alpha   90.00
_cell.angle_beta   90.00
_cell.angle_gamma   90.00
#
_symmetry.space_group_name_H-M   'P 1'
#
loop_
_entity.id
_entity.type
_entity.pdbx_description
1 polymer ?
#
loop_
_entity_poly.entity_id
_entity_poly.type
_entity_poly.pdbx_seq_one_letter_code
_entity_poly.pdbx_strand_id
1 'polypeptide(L)'
;MNIFEAMSQLNKIDNVLFSIGARLEREMMDNQSKAIEYVEKILVVFQKRFVFHAMQQGALTEEWKAQKWLFDIDELVQKERYSLLNPLVALKIFGTRIKRLERRNNAIRNELNKIKRQYIDLENQVKESKYFKNKQVILDAIYERKRTLKAINDREDISLARFHECIMHLFLGDETISREDFLSLISIDHERVSWDGVQLPTYPERIKNLPERLDYEAFLEAIFMDKIEDDGHCPFFDTVMDHTLELIDKNREFKEMSKRMVQEIFGPMPTYTVTRDEFGDVVDITPNKPDLRVVD
;
A
#
# COMPACT_ATOMS: atom_id res chain seq x y z
N MET A 1 -13.68 -40.22 -10.27
CA MET A 1 -12.43 -40.35 -9.50
C MET A 1 -12.54 -41.45 -8.45
N ASN A 2 -11.47 -42.21 -8.22
CA ASN A 2 -11.33 -43.17 -7.12
C ASN A 2 -10.28 -42.72 -6.07
N ILE A 3 -10.12 -43.46 -4.97
CA ILE A 3 -9.19 -43.10 -3.88
C ILE A 3 -7.73 -42.95 -4.34
N PHE A 4 -7.24 -43.86 -5.20
CA PHE A 4 -5.84 -43.84 -5.63
C PHE A 4 -5.56 -42.64 -6.52
N GLU A 5 -6.48 -42.30 -7.41
CA GLU A 5 -6.41 -41.09 -8.24
C GLU A 5 -6.41 -39.83 -7.37
N ALA A 6 -7.33 -39.74 -6.41
CA ALA A 6 -7.45 -38.58 -5.52
C ALA A 6 -6.19 -38.39 -4.66
N MET A 7 -5.67 -39.47 -4.05
CA MET A 7 -4.42 -39.43 -3.29
C MET A 7 -3.21 -39.09 -4.16
N SER A 8 -3.14 -39.62 -5.38
CA SER A 8 -2.06 -39.31 -6.31
C SER A 8 -2.05 -37.83 -6.68
N GLN A 9 -3.22 -37.26 -6.98
CA GLN A 9 -3.34 -35.83 -7.26
C GLN A 9 -3.02 -34.97 -6.03
N LEU A 10 -3.55 -35.33 -4.85
CA LEU A 10 -3.25 -34.62 -3.61
C LEU A 10 -1.74 -34.57 -3.34
N ASN A 11 -1.05 -35.72 -3.44
CA ASN A 11 0.40 -35.80 -3.24
C ASN A 11 1.18 -34.96 -4.26
N LYS A 12 0.70 -34.85 -5.51
CA LYS A 12 1.34 -33.99 -6.52
C LYS A 12 1.24 -32.51 -6.12
N ILE A 13 0.06 -32.06 -5.68
CA ILE A 13 -0.15 -30.68 -5.24
C ILE A 13 0.67 -30.40 -3.96
N ASP A 14 0.64 -31.32 -2.99
CA ASP A 14 1.42 -31.23 -1.76
C ASP A 14 2.92 -31.12 -2.03
N ASN A 15 3.47 -31.88 -2.99
CA ASN A 15 4.87 -31.77 -3.38
C ASN A 15 5.22 -30.38 -3.94
N VAL A 16 4.31 -29.76 -4.71
CA VAL A 16 4.49 -28.39 -5.19
C VAL A 16 4.44 -27.40 -4.02
N LEU A 17 3.46 -27.55 -3.13
CA LEU A 17 3.32 -26.72 -1.94
C LEU A 17 4.55 -26.80 -1.03
N PHE A 18 5.07 -28.00 -0.76
CA PHE A 18 6.22 -28.15 0.14
C PHE A 18 7.54 -27.72 -0.49
N SER A 19 7.72 -27.92 -1.79
CA SER A 19 8.94 -27.49 -2.48
C SER A 19 9.03 -25.98 -2.64
N ILE A 20 7.92 -25.31 -2.92
CA ILE A 20 7.90 -23.88 -3.25
C ILE A 20 7.31 -23.03 -2.11
N GLY A 21 6.27 -23.50 -1.43
CA GLY A 21 5.54 -22.73 -0.42
C GLY A 21 6.39 -22.31 0.77
N ALA A 22 7.22 -23.19 1.33
CA ALA A 22 8.11 -22.83 2.45
C ALA A 22 9.15 -21.76 2.05
N ARG A 23 9.60 -21.77 0.79
CA ARG A 23 10.50 -20.75 0.25
C ARG A 23 9.77 -19.42 0.08
N LEU A 24 8.56 -19.44 -0.49
CA LEU A 24 7.73 -18.26 -0.71
C LEU A 24 7.33 -17.60 0.62
N GLU A 25 6.94 -18.38 1.62
CA GLU A 25 6.61 -17.87 2.95
C GLU A 25 7.83 -17.19 3.60
N ARG A 26 9.01 -17.81 3.52
CA ARG A 26 10.24 -17.20 4.03
C ARG A 26 10.57 -15.89 3.32
N GLU A 27 10.41 -15.84 1.99
CA GLU A 27 10.64 -14.63 1.22
C GLU A 27 9.67 -13.50 1.63
N MET A 28 8.39 -13.81 1.88
CA MET A 28 7.44 -12.84 2.43
C MET A 28 7.86 -12.34 3.82
N MET A 29 8.36 -13.22 4.70
CA MET A 29 8.86 -12.83 6.03
C MET A 29 10.08 -11.91 5.95
N ASP A 30 11.01 -12.20 5.05
CA ASP A 30 12.20 -11.36 4.82
C ASP A 30 11.80 -9.99 4.24
N ASN A 31 10.85 -9.97 3.31
CA ASN A 31 10.29 -8.73 2.77
C ASN A 31 9.61 -7.90 3.86
N GLN A 32 8.82 -8.52 4.75
CA GLN A 32 8.19 -7.84 5.87
C GLN A 32 9.22 -7.23 6.82
N SER A 33 10.27 -7.98 7.18
CA SER A 33 11.34 -7.51 8.06
C SER A 33 12.08 -6.30 7.46
N LYS A 34 12.38 -6.33 6.17
CA LYS A 34 12.98 -5.19 5.45
C LYS A 34 12.06 -3.98 5.37
N ALA A 35 10.76 -4.21 5.19
CA ALA A 35 9.78 -3.14 5.16
C ALA A 35 9.72 -2.42 6.54
N ILE A 36 9.80 -3.17 7.65
CA ILE A 36 9.89 -2.59 9.01
C ILE A 36 11.13 -1.71 9.14
N GLU A 37 12.30 -2.19 8.72
CA GLU A 37 13.55 -1.41 8.75
C GLU A 37 13.42 -0.09 7.96
N TYR A 38 12.74 -0.12 6.82
CA TYR A 38 12.48 1.08 6.02
C TYR A 38 11.50 2.04 6.68
N VAL A 39 10.46 1.52 7.35
CA VAL A 39 9.54 2.34 8.15
C VAL A 39 10.29 3.06 9.27
N GLU A 40 11.13 2.35 10.02
CA GLU A 40 11.91 2.92 11.11
C GLU A 40 12.79 4.08 10.59
N LYS A 41 13.46 3.89 9.45
CA LYS A 41 14.27 4.96 8.83
C LYS A 41 13.45 6.18 8.46
N ILE A 42 12.24 6.01 7.94
CA ILE A 42 11.35 7.14 7.62
C ILE A 42 10.95 7.85 8.92
N LEU A 43 10.46 7.11 9.92
CA LEU A 43 9.99 7.68 11.19
C LEU A 43 11.08 8.43 11.94
N VAL A 44 12.31 7.91 11.96
CA VAL A 44 13.45 8.60 12.59
C VAL A 44 13.69 9.98 11.94
N VAL A 45 13.57 10.11 10.62
CA VAL A 45 13.76 11.40 9.95
C VAL A 45 12.61 12.35 10.25
N PHE A 46 11.36 11.87 10.25
CA PHE A 46 10.20 12.68 10.69
C PHE A 46 10.37 13.17 12.13
N GLN A 47 10.71 12.28 13.06
CA GLN A 47 10.95 12.63 14.47
C GLN A 47 12.05 13.69 14.62
N LYS A 48 13.18 13.51 13.92
CA LYS A 48 14.27 14.49 13.95
C LYS A 48 13.84 15.85 13.41
N ARG A 49 13.03 15.90 12.35
CA ARG A 49 12.49 17.16 11.81
C ARG A 49 11.58 17.86 12.81
N PHE A 50 10.66 17.14 13.46
CA PHE A 50 9.78 17.72 14.47
C PHE A 50 10.54 18.29 15.67
N VAL A 51 11.54 17.55 16.17
CA VAL A 51 12.37 18.02 17.28
C VAL A 51 13.18 19.26 16.89
N PHE A 52 13.81 19.26 15.71
CA PHE A 52 14.55 20.43 15.22
C PHE A 52 13.65 21.68 15.17
N HIS A 53 12.42 21.52 14.69
CA HIS A 53 11.46 22.60 14.62
C HIS A 53 11.03 23.10 16.03
N ALA A 54 10.71 22.18 16.94
CA ALA A 54 10.38 22.51 18.33
C ALA A 54 11.54 23.23 19.06
N MET A 55 12.81 22.90 18.74
CA MET A 55 13.97 23.63 19.23
C MET A 55 14.00 25.07 18.74
N GLN A 56 13.77 25.29 17.45
CA GLN A 56 13.76 26.64 16.87
C GLN A 56 12.66 27.52 17.47
N GLN A 57 11.54 26.93 17.85
CA GLN A 57 10.42 27.62 18.50
C GLN A 57 10.58 27.77 20.03
N GLY A 58 11.67 27.24 20.62
CA GLY A 58 11.88 27.25 22.07
C GLY A 58 10.86 26.40 22.85
N ALA A 59 10.18 25.48 22.18
CA ALA A 59 9.05 24.71 22.73
C ALA A 59 9.49 23.45 23.50
N LEU A 60 10.78 23.07 23.49
CA LEU A 60 11.27 21.89 24.20
C LEU A 60 11.59 22.16 25.68
N THR A 61 11.12 21.27 26.55
CA THR A 61 11.46 21.26 27.98
C THR A 61 12.87 20.68 28.23
N GLU A 62 13.43 20.92 29.42
CA GLU A 62 14.74 20.38 29.81
C GLU A 62 14.79 18.83 29.83
N GLU A 63 13.65 18.17 30.06
CA GLU A 63 13.54 16.70 30.02
C GLU A 63 13.75 16.13 28.61
N TRP A 64 13.28 16.84 27.57
CA TRP A 64 13.51 16.45 26.18
C TRP A 64 14.96 16.69 25.76
N LYS A 65 15.59 17.76 26.25
CA LYS A 65 17.02 18.04 26.02
C LYS A 65 17.94 17.00 26.67
N ALA A 66 17.49 16.36 27.75
CA ALA A 66 18.23 15.30 28.45
C ALA A 66 18.24 13.94 27.72
N GLN A 67 17.36 13.72 26.74
CA GLN A 67 17.33 12.49 25.93
C GLN A 67 18.37 12.48 24.79
N LYS A 68 19.59 12.96 25.10
CA LYS A 68 20.69 13.27 24.17
C LYS A 68 21.09 12.12 23.23
N TRP A 69 20.87 10.87 23.64
CA TRP A 69 21.14 9.64 22.88
C TRP A 69 20.19 9.36 21.69
N LEU A 70 19.02 10.01 21.63
CA LEU A 70 18.10 9.89 20.48
C LEU A 70 18.36 10.96 19.40
N PHE A 71 19.13 11.99 19.73
CA PHE A 71 19.23 13.21 18.94
C PHE A 71 20.67 13.77 18.93
N ASP A 72 21.50 13.32 17.98
CA ASP A 72 22.73 14.04 17.62
C ASP A 72 22.37 15.33 16.87
N ILE A 73 21.92 16.34 17.62
CA ILE A 73 21.51 17.65 17.10
C ILE A 73 22.70 18.45 16.59
N ASP A 74 23.89 18.26 17.19
CA ASP A 74 25.08 19.05 16.87
C ASP A 74 25.67 18.71 15.48
N GLU A 75 25.47 17.48 14.97
CA GLU A 75 25.85 17.11 13.59
C GLU A 75 24.87 17.65 12.53
N LEU A 76 23.63 17.95 12.90
CA LEU A 76 22.56 18.32 11.98
C LEU A 76 22.60 19.79 11.53
N VAL A 77 23.27 20.65 12.31
CA VAL A 77 23.40 22.09 12.04
C VAL A 77 24.42 22.41 10.93
N GLN A 78 25.17 21.42 10.40
CA GLN A 78 26.37 21.68 9.61
C GLN A 78 26.37 21.32 8.11
N LYS A 79 25.26 21.20 7.36
CA LYS A 79 25.36 20.92 5.90
C LYS A 79 24.49 21.76 4.97
N GLU A 80 25.17 22.57 4.15
CA GLU A 80 24.67 23.59 3.21
C GLU A 80 24.12 23.09 1.87
N ARG A 81 23.97 21.78 1.62
CA ARG A 81 23.57 21.32 0.25
C ARG A 81 22.35 20.43 0.14
N TYR A 82 21.99 19.70 1.20
CA TYR A 82 20.74 18.94 1.28
C TYR A 82 20.37 18.79 2.76
N SER A 83 19.12 19.07 3.13
CA SER A 83 18.66 18.79 4.48
C SER A 83 18.63 17.28 4.69
N LEU A 84 19.57 16.74 5.46
CA LEU A 84 19.54 15.35 5.98
C LEU A 84 18.28 15.08 6.84
N LEU A 85 17.52 16.14 7.13
CA LEU A 85 16.25 16.15 7.85
C LEU A 85 15.06 16.42 6.93
N ASN A 86 15.14 16.07 5.64
CA ASN A 86 13.98 16.12 4.78
C ASN A 86 13.20 14.79 4.90
N PRO A 87 12.12 14.75 5.70
CA PRO A 87 11.34 13.53 5.90
C PRO A 87 10.62 13.08 4.62
N LEU A 88 10.32 14.01 3.72
CA LEU A 88 9.71 13.72 2.44
C LEU A 88 10.71 12.97 1.53
N VAL A 89 11.99 13.35 1.50
CA VAL A 89 13.04 12.58 0.78
C VAL A 89 13.19 11.17 1.36
N ALA A 90 13.16 11.03 2.69
CA ALA A 90 13.22 9.72 3.34
C ALA A 90 12.03 8.84 2.94
N LEU A 91 10.81 9.38 3.01
CA LEU A 91 9.61 8.70 2.56
C LEU A 91 9.69 8.34 1.08
N LYS A 92 10.20 9.23 0.23
CA LYS A 92 10.36 8.97 -1.19
C LYS A 92 11.27 7.77 -1.47
N ILE A 93 12.46 7.74 -0.85
CA ILE A 93 13.44 6.68 -1.05
C ILE A 93 12.95 5.34 -0.47
N PHE A 94 12.53 5.36 0.79
CA PHE A 94 12.21 4.14 1.53
C PHE A 94 10.80 3.65 1.24
N GLY A 95 9.83 4.54 1.03
CA GLY A 95 8.47 4.21 0.59
C GLY A 95 8.46 3.52 -0.78
N THR A 96 9.30 3.97 -1.72
CA THR A 96 9.49 3.28 -3.00
C THR A 96 10.04 1.86 -2.82
N ARG A 97 10.96 1.66 -1.87
CA ARG A 97 11.47 0.31 -1.55
C ARG A 97 10.39 -0.56 -0.91
N ILE A 98 9.55 0.00 -0.04
CA ILE A 98 8.39 -0.70 0.53
C ILE A 98 7.44 -1.13 -0.59
N LYS A 99 7.06 -0.24 -1.52
CA LYS A 99 6.21 -0.60 -2.69
C LYS A 99 6.82 -1.69 -3.56
N ARG A 100 8.14 -1.72 -3.74
CA ARG A 100 8.81 -2.82 -4.46
C ARG A 100 8.68 -4.16 -3.72
N LEU A 101 8.74 -4.15 -2.40
CA LEU A 101 8.52 -5.35 -1.57
C LEU A 101 7.05 -5.80 -1.64
N GLU A 102 6.11 -4.87 -1.61
CA GLU A 102 4.67 -5.14 -1.78
C GLU A 102 4.38 -5.78 -3.14
N ARG A 103 4.93 -5.24 -4.24
CA ARG A 103 4.81 -5.84 -5.58
C ARG A 103 5.34 -7.27 -5.63
N ARG A 104 6.45 -7.56 -4.94
CA ARG A 104 6.99 -8.92 -4.82
C ARG A 104 6.06 -9.82 -4.02
N ASN A 105 5.55 -9.36 -2.87
CA ASN A 105 4.57 -10.10 -2.08
C ASN A 105 3.31 -10.41 -2.89
N ASN A 106 2.82 -9.47 -3.69
CA ASN A 106 1.67 -9.70 -4.59
C ASN A 106 1.96 -10.78 -5.64
N ALA A 107 3.17 -10.81 -6.21
CA ALA A 107 3.58 -11.90 -7.10
C ALA A 107 3.61 -13.26 -6.36
N ILE A 108 4.12 -13.27 -5.12
CA ILE A 108 4.13 -14.48 -4.27
C ILE A 108 2.70 -14.96 -3.96
N ARG A 109 1.80 -14.07 -3.54
CA ARG A 109 0.38 -14.37 -3.29
C ARG A 109 -0.30 -14.94 -4.54
N ASN A 110 0.02 -14.42 -5.72
CA ASN A 110 -0.48 -14.95 -6.98
C ASN A 110 -0.02 -16.40 -7.23
N GLU A 111 1.23 -16.73 -6.94
CA GLU A 111 1.72 -18.12 -7.03
C GLU A 111 1.03 -19.03 -6.00
N LEU A 112 0.88 -18.59 -4.75
CA LEU A 112 0.14 -19.34 -3.73
C LEU A 112 -1.33 -19.55 -4.10
N ASN A 113 -1.97 -18.55 -4.71
CA ASN A 113 -3.34 -18.65 -5.21
C ASN A 113 -3.47 -19.65 -6.37
N LYS A 114 -2.45 -19.80 -7.23
CA LYS A 114 -2.45 -20.86 -8.26
C LYS A 114 -2.45 -22.25 -7.61
N ILE A 115 -1.67 -22.46 -6.56
CA ILE A 115 -1.66 -23.73 -5.80
C ILE A 115 -3.02 -23.94 -5.11
N LYS A 116 -3.58 -22.89 -4.50
CA LYS A 116 -4.91 -22.93 -3.87
C LYS A 116 -5.99 -23.38 -4.86
N ARG A 117 -5.97 -22.88 -6.10
CA ARG A 117 -6.92 -23.30 -7.16
C ARG A 117 -6.82 -24.79 -7.48
N GLN A 118 -5.62 -25.38 -7.50
CA GLN A 118 -5.47 -26.82 -7.71
C GLN A 118 -6.14 -27.63 -6.60
N TYR A 119 -6.07 -27.16 -5.35
CA TYR A 119 -6.79 -27.78 -4.24
C TYR A 119 -8.31 -27.64 -4.39
N ILE A 120 -8.82 -26.49 -4.85
CA ILE A 120 -10.25 -26.27 -5.11
C ILE A 120 -10.74 -27.20 -6.22
N ASP A 121 -9.99 -27.32 -7.31
CA ASP A 121 -10.34 -28.21 -8.43
C ASP A 121 -10.37 -29.67 -7.99
N LEU A 122 -9.39 -30.09 -7.17
CA LEU A 122 -9.38 -31.44 -6.59
C LEU A 122 -10.55 -31.64 -5.62
N GLU A 123 -10.87 -30.65 -4.77
CA GLU A 123 -11.99 -30.69 -3.84
C GLU A 123 -13.31 -30.95 -4.58
N ASN A 124 -13.55 -30.20 -5.66
CA ASN A 124 -14.75 -30.35 -6.50
C ASN A 124 -14.81 -31.74 -7.15
N GLN A 125 -13.71 -32.21 -7.74
CA GLN A 125 -13.62 -33.56 -8.31
C GLN A 125 -13.89 -34.65 -7.25
N VAL A 126 -13.38 -34.50 -6.03
CA VAL A 126 -13.63 -35.43 -4.92
C VAL A 126 -15.10 -35.38 -4.53
N LYS A 127 -15.69 -34.19 -4.36
CA LYS A 127 -17.10 -34.02 -3.98
C LYS A 127 -18.05 -34.68 -4.98
N GLU A 128 -17.82 -34.46 -6.27
CA GLU A 128 -18.63 -35.01 -7.38
C GLU A 128 -18.44 -36.51 -7.61
N SER A 129 -17.36 -37.11 -7.09
CA SER A 129 -17.12 -38.53 -7.26
C SER A 129 -18.16 -39.38 -6.51
N LYS A 130 -18.43 -40.59 -7.02
CA LYS A 130 -19.08 -41.64 -6.22
C LYS A 130 -18.32 -41.86 -4.91
N TYR A 131 -19.03 -42.29 -3.87
CA TYR A 131 -18.44 -42.56 -2.57
C TYR A 131 -17.28 -43.57 -2.69
N PHE A 132 -16.16 -43.26 -2.04
CA PHE A 132 -15.07 -44.18 -1.81
C PHE A 132 -14.61 -44.09 -0.35
N LYS A 133 -14.12 -45.20 0.20
CA LYS A 133 -13.61 -45.26 1.59
C LYS A 133 -12.56 -44.17 1.80
N ASN A 134 -12.60 -43.46 2.92
CA ASN A 134 -11.70 -42.34 3.26
C ASN A 134 -11.86 -41.07 2.41
N LYS A 135 -12.96 -40.92 1.64
CA LYS A 135 -13.27 -39.66 0.92
C LYS A 135 -13.23 -38.43 1.84
N GLN A 136 -13.79 -38.53 3.04
CA GLN A 136 -13.78 -37.42 4.01
C GLN A 136 -12.36 -37.04 4.44
N VAL A 137 -11.48 -38.01 4.68
CA VAL A 137 -10.09 -37.77 5.07
C VAL A 137 -9.35 -36.94 4.01
N ILE A 138 -9.62 -37.19 2.72
CA ILE A 138 -9.04 -36.40 1.63
C ILE A 138 -9.59 -34.98 1.63
N LEU A 139 -10.91 -34.80 1.81
CA LEU A 139 -11.54 -33.49 1.88
C LEU A 139 -11.01 -32.67 3.06
N ASP A 140 -10.85 -33.29 4.23
CA ASP A 140 -10.31 -32.64 5.43
C ASP A 140 -8.84 -32.22 5.21
N ALA A 141 -8.03 -33.05 4.55
CA ALA A 141 -6.66 -32.70 4.20
C ALA A 141 -6.61 -31.48 3.26
N ILE A 142 -7.45 -31.46 2.22
CA ILE A 142 -7.56 -30.33 1.29
C ILE A 142 -7.97 -29.05 2.03
N TYR A 143 -8.96 -29.15 2.92
CA TYR A 143 -9.43 -28.05 3.75
C TYR A 143 -8.29 -27.43 4.56
N GLU A 144 -7.50 -28.25 5.27
CA GLU A 144 -6.37 -27.76 6.07
C GLU A 144 -5.27 -27.11 5.22
N ARG A 145 -5.03 -27.59 4.00
CA ARG A 145 -4.09 -26.94 3.06
C ARG A 145 -4.59 -25.58 2.59
N LYS A 146 -5.86 -25.46 2.21
CA LYS A 146 -6.48 -24.17 1.88
C LYS A 146 -6.40 -23.20 3.05
N ARG A 147 -6.64 -23.67 4.28
CA ARG A 147 -6.53 -22.87 5.50
C ARG A 147 -5.11 -22.35 5.73
N THR A 148 -4.10 -23.20 5.54
CA THR A 148 -2.69 -22.80 5.66
C THR A 148 -2.32 -21.74 4.60
N LEU A 149 -2.72 -21.96 3.35
CA LEU A 149 -2.49 -21.00 2.26
C LEU A 149 -3.17 -19.64 2.54
N LYS A 150 -4.39 -19.65 3.06
CA LYS A 150 -5.08 -18.44 3.51
C LYS A 150 -4.27 -17.72 4.60
N ALA A 151 -3.81 -18.43 5.62
CA ALA A 151 -3.04 -17.83 6.71
C ALA A 151 -1.72 -17.18 6.23
N ILE A 152 -1.09 -17.74 5.19
CA ILE A 152 0.10 -17.11 4.57
C ILE A 152 -0.29 -15.84 3.80
N ASN A 153 -1.40 -15.88 3.04
CA ASN A 153 -1.86 -14.75 2.23
C ASN A 153 -2.42 -13.58 3.05
N ASP A 154 -3.08 -13.87 4.17
CA ASP A 154 -3.73 -12.89 5.06
C ASP A 154 -2.74 -12.07 5.90
N ARG A 155 -1.44 -12.34 5.78
CA ARG A 155 -0.42 -11.52 6.45
C ARG A 155 -0.50 -10.09 5.93
N GLU A 156 -0.73 -9.17 6.86
CA GLU A 156 -0.88 -7.74 6.60
C GLU A 156 0.44 -7.15 6.10
N ASP A 157 0.39 -6.51 4.93
CA ASP A 157 1.52 -5.74 4.42
C ASP A 157 1.63 -4.39 5.13
N ILE A 158 2.83 -3.83 5.12
CA ILE A 158 3.04 -2.47 5.59
C ILE A 158 2.51 -1.50 4.53
N SER A 159 1.30 -0.98 4.77
CA SER A 159 0.68 0.09 3.97
C SER A 159 1.43 1.41 4.13
N LEU A 160 1.64 2.14 3.02
CA LEU A 160 2.17 3.50 3.04
C LEU A 160 1.17 4.52 3.62
N ALA A 161 -0.13 4.19 3.67
CA ALA A 161 -1.18 5.04 4.23
C ALA A 161 -0.84 5.58 5.63
N ARG A 162 -0.09 4.80 6.43
CA ARG A 162 0.35 5.19 7.77
C ARG A 162 1.23 6.44 7.80
N PHE A 163 1.89 6.78 6.70
CA PHE A 163 2.71 7.99 6.60
C PHE A 163 1.91 9.23 6.24
N HIS A 164 0.63 9.09 5.87
CA HIS A 164 -0.22 10.24 5.55
C HIS A 164 -0.32 11.20 6.73
N GLU A 165 -0.55 10.69 7.93
CA GLU A 165 -0.57 11.49 9.16
C GLU A 165 0.78 12.19 9.39
N CYS A 166 1.89 11.49 9.18
CA CYS A 166 3.23 12.09 9.29
C CYS A 166 3.43 13.25 8.30
N ILE A 167 2.94 13.12 7.06
CA ILE A 167 2.97 14.20 6.06
C ILE A 167 2.10 15.37 6.54
N MET A 168 0.85 15.12 6.95
CA MET A 168 -0.06 16.16 7.45
C MET A 168 0.56 16.93 8.62
N HIS A 169 1.27 16.25 9.50
CA HIS A 169 1.96 16.89 10.62
C HIS A 169 3.02 17.92 10.21
N LEU A 170 3.57 17.84 8.99
CA LEU A 170 4.47 18.88 8.45
C LEU A 170 3.77 20.21 8.16
N PHE A 171 2.43 20.21 8.11
CA PHE A 171 1.60 21.36 7.75
C PHE A 171 0.58 21.72 8.84
N LEU A 172 0.80 21.28 10.08
CA LEU A 172 -0.10 21.61 11.18
C LEU A 172 -0.02 23.12 11.51
N GLY A 173 -1.18 23.76 11.61
CA GLY A 173 -1.27 25.21 11.84
C GLY A 173 -0.94 25.98 10.56
N ASP A 174 -0.12 27.01 10.68
CA ASP A 174 0.34 27.84 9.55
C ASP A 174 1.72 27.38 9.00
N GLU A 175 2.12 26.15 9.32
CA GLU A 175 3.41 25.60 8.90
C GLU A 175 3.45 25.28 7.41
N THR A 176 4.62 25.53 6.81
CA THR A 176 4.85 25.36 5.36
C THR A 176 6.21 24.73 5.10
N ILE A 177 6.31 23.92 4.04
CA ILE A 177 7.59 23.38 3.60
C ILE A 177 8.28 24.38 2.67
N SER A 178 9.61 24.42 2.70
CA SER A 178 10.37 25.28 1.78
C SER A 178 10.32 24.72 0.36
N ARG A 179 10.40 25.62 -0.62
CA ARG A 179 10.57 25.24 -2.03
C ARG A 179 11.74 24.30 -2.22
N GLU A 180 12.85 24.50 -1.51
CA GLU A 180 14.04 23.64 -1.59
C GLU A 180 13.79 22.23 -1.07
N ASP A 181 13.11 22.10 0.08
CA ASP A 181 12.69 20.81 0.62
C ASP A 181 11.75 20.10 -0.36
N PHE A 182 10.87 20.85 -1.03
CA PHE A 182 9.96 20.33 -2.05
C PHE A 182 10.64 19.94 -3.37
N LEU A 183 11.58 20.74 -3.88
CA LEU A 183 12.32 20.47 -5.12
C LEU A 183 13.14 19.18 -5.02
N SER A 184 13.65 18.84 -3.83
CA SER A 184 14.33 17.56 -3.60
C SER A 184 13.43 16.33 -3.80
N LEU A 185 12.11 16.54 -3.87
CA LEU A 185 11.10 15.51 -4.09
C LEU A 185 10.77 15.30 -5.55
N ILE A 186 11.31 16.09 -6.46
CA ILE A 186 11.06 15.92 -7.89
C ILE A 186 12.12 14.95 -8.43
N SER A 187 11.72 13.78 -8.92
CA SER A 187 12.64 12.77 -9.53
C SER A 187 12.63 12.77 -11.04
N ILE A 188 11.92 13.72 -11.64
CA ILE A 188 11.54 13.64 -13.03
C ILE A 188 12.76 13.67 -13.96
N ASP A 189 12.96 12.53 -14.64
CA ASP A 189 13.50 12.44 -15.99
C ASP A 189 12.38 11.84 -16.87
N HIS A 190 11.30 12.59 -17.05
CA HIS A 190 10.14 12.12 -17.81
C HIS A 190 10.47 12.10 -19.31
N GLU A 191 10.09 11.00 -19.97
CA GLU A 191 9.72 11.07 -21.38
C GLU A 191 8.59 12.13 -21.50
N ARG A 192 8.71 13.05 -22.48
CA ARG A 192 7.88 14.28 -22.62
C ARG A 192 6.36 14.07 -22.70
N VAL A 193 5.86 12.85 -22.61
CA VAL A 193 4.48 12.47 -22.90
C VAL A 193 4.00 11.52 -21.79
N SER A 194 2.94 11.90 -21.07
CA SER A 194 2.29 11.02 -20.09
C SER A 194 1.52 9.88 -20.76
N TRP A 195 1.09 8.88 -19.96
CA TRP A 195 0.33 7.72 -20.44
C TRP A 195 -0.99 8.06 -21.16
N ASP A 196 -1.52 9.26 -20.94
CA ASP A 196 -2.72 9.83 -21.59
C ASP A 196 -2.39 10.66 -22.86
N GLY A 197 -1.12 10.70 -23.29
CA GLY A 197 -0.67 11.43 -24.47
C GLY A 197 -0.44 12.93 -24.26
N VAL A 198 -0.59 13.44 -23.04
CA VAL A 198 -0.42 14.86 -22.74
C VAL A 198 1.06 15.22 -22.68
N GLN A 199 1.43 16.31 -23.35
CA GLN A 199 2.78 16.82 -23.31
C GLN A 199 3.02 17.54 -21.98
N LEU A 200 3.93 17.00 -21.19
CA LEU A 200 4.22 17.46 -19.85
C LEU A 200 5.22 18.65 -19.90
N PRO A 201 4.96 19.78 -19.18
CA PRO A 201 5.91 20.89 -19.13
C PRO A 201 7.26 20.46 -18.57
N THR A 202 8.34 21.10 -19.01
CA THR A 202 9.71 20.73 -18.60
C THR A 202 9.99 21.12 -17.15
N TYR A 203 10.93 20.41 -16.49
CA TYR A 203 11.34 20.68 -15.10
C TYR A 203 11.61 22.18 -14.81
N PRO A 204 12.32 22.95 -15.67
CA PRO A 204 12.53 24.39 -15.46
C PRO A 204 11.26 25.26 -15.54
N GLU A 205 10.25 24.84 -16.30
CA GLU A 205 9.00 25.58 -16.47
C GLU A 205 8.05 25.38 -15.29
N ARG A 206 8.05 24.17 -14.70
CA ARG A 206 7.23 23.84 -13.52
C ARG A 206 7.72 24.54 -12.25
N ILE A 207 9.03 24.64 -12.08
CA ILE A 207 9.63 25.19 -10.86
C ILE A 207 9.68 26.72 -10.83
N LYS A 208 9.47 27.39 -11.97
CA LYS A 208 9.60 28.85 -12.09
C LYS A 208 8.53 29.61 -11.29
N ASN A 209 7.35 29.00 -11.10
CA ASN A 209 6.21 29.61 -10.45
C ASN A 209 5.84 28.99 -9.09
N LEU A 210 6.61 28.00 -8.61
CA LEU A 210 6.38 27.46 -7.26
C LEU A 210 6.53 28.58 -6.23
N PRO A 211 5.70 28.67 -5.18
CA PRO A 211 5.91 29.62 -4.10
C PRO A 211 7.17 29.28 -3.29
N GLU A 212 7.73 30.24 -2.53
CA GLU A 212 8.91 29.97 -1.67
C GLU A 212 8.58 29.02 -0.52
N ARG A 213 7.31 29.03 -0.12
CA ARG A 213 6.71 28.20 0.92
C ARG A 213 5.46 27.54 0.35
N LEU A 214 5.34 26.24 0.55
CA LEU A 214 4.16 25.48 0.14
C LEU A 214 3.39 25.08 1.40
N ASP A 215 2.10 25.42 1.43
CA ASP A 215 1.15 24.83 2.37
C ASP A 215 0.72 23.43 1.89
N TYR A 216 -0.19 22.82 2.66
CA TYR A 216 -0.65 21.47 2.35
C TYR A 216 -1.44 21.39 1.04
N GLU A 217 -2.25 22.40 0.73
CA GLU A 217 -3.05 22.43 -0.49
C GLU A 217 -2.15 22.53 -1.72
N ALA A 218 -1.19 23.45 -1.73
CA ALA A 218 -0.19 23.57 -2.79
C ALA A 218 0.67 22.30 -2.92
N PHE A 219 0.96 21.61 -1.83
CA PHE A 219 1.66 20.32 -1.86
C PHE A 219 0.84 19.23 -2.55
N LEU A 220 -0.45 19.11 -2.24
CA LEU A 220 -1.35 18.16 -2.88
C LEU A 220 -1.58 18.50 -4.35
N GLU A 221 -1.82 19.77 -4.69
CA GLU A 221 -1.94 20.21 -6.08
C GLU A 221 -0.71 19.81 -6.89
N ALA A 222 0.48 19.98 -6.33
CA ALA A 222 1.69 19.63 -7.05
C ALA A 222 1.84 18.10 -7.26
N ILE A 223 1.40 17.28 -6.31
CA ILE A 223 1.38 15.81 -6.47
C ILE A 223 0.34 15.37 -7.50
N PHE A 224 -0.90 15.85 -7.38
CA PHE A 224 -2.03 15.31 -8.14
C PHE A 224 -2.26 16.00 -9.50
N MET A 225 -2.08 17.32 -9.55
CA MET A 225 -2.31 18.12 -10.75
C MET A 225 -1.02 18.29 -11.54
N ASP A 226 0.06 18.69 -10.86
CA ASP A 226 1.34 18.90 -11.53
C ASP A 226 2.16 17.62 -11.68
N LYS A 227 1.71 16.46 -11.17
CA LYS A 227 2.36 15.14 -11.33
C LYS A 227 3.88 15.23 -11.18
N ILE A 228 4.35 15.73 -10.03
CA ILE A 228 5.80 15.93 -9.77
C ILE A 228 6.56 14.61 -9.54
N GLU A 229 5.85 13.50 -9.39
CA GLU A 229 6.41 12.16 -9.20
C GLU A 229 6.28 11.34 -10.50
N ASP A 230 7.23 10.44 -10.74
CA ASP A 230 7.15 9.54 -11.90
C ASP A 230 6.05 8.48 -11.70
N ASP A 231 5.36 8.08 -12.78
CA ASP A 231 4.30 7.05 -12.74
C ASP A 231 4.78 5.71 -12.13
N GLY A 232 6.10 5.45 -12.18
CA GLY A 232 6.74 4.27 -11.56
C GLY A 232 7.34 4.51 -10.16
N HIS A 233 7.35 5.77 -9.71
CA HIS A 233 8.01 6.28 -8.50
C HIS A 233 7.18 7.39 -7.84
N CYS A 234 5.94 7.07 -7.44
CA CYS A 234 4.99 8.01 -6.85
C CYS A 234 4.56 7.71 -5.39
N PRO A 235 5.52 7.54 -4.45
CA PRO A 235 5.20 7.23 -3.06
C PRO A 235 4.30 8.24 -2.34
N PHE A 236 4.26 9.52 -2.72
CA PHE A 236 3.33 10.47 -2.08
C PHE A 236 1.90 10.29 -2.61
N PHE A 237 1.73 10.20 -3.92
CA PHE A 237 0.44 9.83 -4.52
C PHE A 237 -0.09 8.54 -3.90
N ASP A 238 0.73 7.50 -3.86
CA ASP A 238 0.38 6.21 -3.26
C ASP A 238 0.00 6.36 -1.78
N THR A 239 0.75 7.15 -1.00
CA THR A 239 0.44 7.38 0.42
C THR A 239 -0.93 8.02 0.62
N VAL A 240 -1.26 9.06 -0.15
CA VAL A 240 -2.55 9.76 -0.04
C VAL A 240 -3.70 8.88 -0.55
N MET A 241 -3.50 8.17 -1.66
CA MET A 241 -4.52 7.28 -2.22
C MET A 241 -4.77 6.07 -1.32
N ASP A 242 -3.73 5.39 -0.84
CA ASP A 242 -3.85 4.26 0.08
C ASP A 242 -4.60 4.70 1.35
N HIS A 243 -4.27 5.87 1.91
CA HIS A 243 -4.97 6.43 3.08
C HIS A 243 -6.45 6.73 2.80
N THR A 244 -6.75 7.33 1.65
CA THR A 244 -8.12 7.65 1.25
C THR A 244 -8.95 6.38 1.08
N LEU A 245 -8.40 5.34 0.46
CA LEU A 245 -9.07 4.04 0.30
C LEU A 245 -9.29 3.36 1.65
N GLU A 246 -8.31 3.38 2.55
CA GLU A 246 -8.48 2.87 3.91
C GLU A 246 -9.57 3.60 4.70
N LEU A 247 -9.70 4.93 4.53
CA LEU A 247 -10.78 5.71 5.12
C LEU A 247 -12.14 5.34 4.55
N ILE A 248 -12.25 5.12 3.22
CA ILE A 248 -13.49 4.65 2.58
C ILE A 248 -13.91 3.30 3.14
N ASP A 249 -12.97 2.40 3.39
CA ASP A 249 -13.29 1.06 3.90
C ASP A 249 -13.66 1.07 5.39
N LYS A 250 -12.98 1.89 6.20
CA LYS A 250 -13.15 1.92 7.66
C LYS A 250 -14.27 2.87 8.11
N ASN A 251 -14.57 3.92 7.36
CA ASN A 251 -15.56 4.93 7.72
C ASN A 251 -16.80 4.85 6.81
N ARG A 252 -17.92 4.39 7.38
CA ARG A 252 -19.19 4.25 6.67
C ARG A 252 -19.72 5.57 6.12
N GLU A 253 -19.57 6.67 6.85
CA GLU A 253 -20.04 7.99 6.38
C GLU A 253 -19.23 8.46 5.18
N PHE A 254 -17.91 8.34 5.26
CA PHE A 254 -17.01 8.67 4.15
C PHE A 254 -17.28 7.78 2.94
N LYS A 255 -17.55 6.49 3.15
CA LYS A 255 -17.94 5.55 2.10
C LYS A 255 -19.20 6.00 1.34
N GLU A 256 -20.25 6.36 2.07
CA GLU A 256 -21.50 6.83 1.46
C GLU A 256 -21.31 8.18 0.76
N MET A 257 -20.51 9.08 1.35
CA MET A 257 -20.16 10.35 0.72
C MET A 257 -19.40 10.14 -0.61
N SER A 258 -18.34 9.34 -0.61
CA SER A 258 -17.55 9.02 -1.81
C SER A 258 -18.41 8.35 -2.87
N LYS A 259 -19.31 7.44 -2.48
CA LYS A 259 -20.26 6.81 -3.41
C LYS A 259 -21.20 7.85 -4.06
N ARG A 260 -21.72 8.81 -3.29
CA ARG A 260 -22.56 9.90 -3.83
C ARG A 260 -21.77 10.79 -4.80
N MET A 261 -20.56 11.20 -4.43
CA MET A 261 -19.70 12.02 -5.31
C MET A 261 -19.43 11.33 -6.64
N VAL A 262 -19.07 10.05 -6.61
CA VAL A 262 -18.83 9.26 -7.82
C VAL A 262 -20.10 9.14 -8.67
N GLN A 263 -21.26 8.93 -8.06
CA GLN A 263 -22.55 8.92 -8.78
C GLN A 263 -22.90 10.28 -9.39
N GLU A 264 -22.55 11.38 -8.73
CA GLU A 264 -22.79 12.73 -9.24
C GLU A 264 -21.90 13.07 -10.43
N ILE A 265 -20.63 12.65 -10.41
CA ILE A 265 -19.66 12.91 -11.47
C ILE A 265 -19.89 12.01 -12.68
N PHE A 266 -20.12 10.70 -12.47
CA PHE A 266 -20.14 9.69 -13.53
C PHE A 266 -21.55 9.15 -13.84
N GLY A 267 -22.57 9.57 -13.10
CA GLY A 267 -23.93 9.05 -13.21
C GLY A 267 -24.14 7.71 -12.48
N PRO A 268 -25.31 7.08 -12.62
CA PRO A 268 -25.63 5.82 -11.95
C PRO A 268 -24.78 4.67 -12.50
N MET A 269 -23.72 4.32 -11.79
CA MET A 269 -22.84 3.21 -12.16
C MET A 269 -23.40 1.86 -11.69
N PRO A 270 -23.25 0.78 -12.50
CA PRO A 270 -23.56 -0.58 -12.06
C PRO A 270 -22.71 -0.94 -10.83
N THR A 271 -23.36 -1.50 -9.80
CA THR A 271 -22.65 -2.03 -8.63
C THR A 271 -23.06 -3.48 -8.38
N TYR A 272 -22.19 -4.24 -7.71
CA TYR A 272 -22.40 -5.66 -7.44
C TYR A 272 -22.14 -5.95 -5.96
N THR A 273 -22.91 -6.88 -5.41
CA THR A 273 -22.62 -7.51 -4.12
C THR A 273 -21.92 -8.83 -4.38
N VAL A 274 -20.71 -8.98 -3.84
CA VAL A 274 -19.88 -10.17 -3.99
C VAL A 274 -19.94 -10.97 -2.68
N THR A 275 -20.36 -12.23 -2.75
CA THR A 275 -20.32 -13.16 -1.61
C THR A 275 -19.05 -13.99 -1.70
N ARG A 276 -18.31 -14.07 -0.59
CA ARG A 276 -17.07 -14.85 -0.48
C ARG A 276 -17.23 -15.98 0.53
N ASP A 277 -16.53 -17.09 0.31
CA ASP A 277 -16.43 -18.17 1.29
C ASP A 277 -15.44 -17.84 2.42
N GLU A 278 -15.27 -18.78 3.37
CA GLU A 278 -14.33 -18.64 4.49
C GLU A 278 -12.86 -18.59 4.06
N PHE A 279 -12.56 -18.89 2.79
CA PHE A 279 -11.23 -18.81 2.20
C PHE A 279 -11.03 -17.55 1.35
N GLY A 280 -12.04 -16.68 1.28
CA GLY A 280 -12.02 -15.45 0.49
C GLY A 280 -12.30 -15.65 -1.00
N ASP A 281 -12.67 -16.87 -1.42
CA ASP A 281 -13.02 -17.16 -2.82
C ASP A 281 -14.44 -16.67 -3.11
N VAL A 282 -14.64 -16.08 -4.29
CA VAL A 282 -15.96 -15.59 -4.72
C VAL A 282 -16.87 -16.78 -5.02
N VAL A 283 -17.98 -16.87 -4.30
CA VAL A 283 -18.99 -17.93 -4.49
C VAL A 283 -20.24 -17.42 -5.20
N ASP A 284 -20.54 -16.13 -5.12
CA ASP A 284 -21.67 -15.51 -5.81
C ASP A 284 -21.41 -14.03 -6.11
N ILE A 285 -21.99 -13.53 -7.21
CA ILE A 285 -21.97 -12.12 -7.60
C ILE A 285 -23.38 -11.71 -7.99
N THR A 286 -24.03 -10.92 -7.14
CA THR A 286 -25.39 -10.42 -7.37
C THR A 286 -25.36 -8.95 -7.82
N PRO A 287 -25.94 -8.57 -8.98
CA PRO A 287 -26.06 -7.18 -9.39
C PRO A 287 -26.97 -6.39 -8.45
N ASN A 288 -26.54 -5.19 -8.05
CA ASN A 288 -27.37 -4.27 -7.28
C ASN A 288 -28.27 -3.45 -8.21
N LYS A 289 -29.43 -3.02 -7.71
CA LYS A 289 -30.28 -2.08 -8.44
C LYS A 289 -29.56 -0.74 -8.62
N PRO A 290 -29.58 -0.13 -9.81
CA PRO A 290 -29.03 1.20 -10.02
C PRO A 290 -29.74 2.22 -9.14
N ASP A 291 -28.98 3.15 -8.58
CA ASP A 291 -29.49 4.23 -7.75
C ASP A 291 -30.00 5.35 -8.68
N LEU A 292 -31.25 5.23 -9.11
CA LEU A 292 -31.90 6.18 -10.01
C LEU A 292 -32.50 7.31 -9.17
N ARG A 293 -31.96 8.53 -9.29
CA ARG A 293 -32.61 9.73 -8.77
C ARG A 293 -33.62 10.23 -9.82
N VAL A 294 -34.84 10.55 -9.38
CA VAL A 294 -35.83 11.23 -10.22
C VAL A 294 -35.32 12.64 -10.48
N VAL A 295 -35.23 13.02 -11.75
CA VAL A 295 -34.93 14.40 -12.15
C VAL A 295 -36.27 15.12 -12.25
N ASP A 296 -36.50 16.07 -11.36
CA ASP A 296 -37.63 17.01 -11.43
C ASP A 296 -37.33 18.14 -12.44
#